data_AF-A0A3M1S3B9-F1
#
_entry.id   AF-A0A3M1S3B9-F1
#
_cell.length_a   1.000
_cell.length_b   1.000
_cell.length_c   1.000
_cell.angle_alpha   90.00
_cell.angle_beta   90.00
_cell.angle_gamma   90.00
#
_symmetry.space_group_name_H-M   'P 1'
#
loop_
_entity.id
_entity.type
_entity.pdbx_description
1 polymer ?
#
loop_
_entity_poly.entity_id
_entity_poly.type
_entity_poly.pdbx_seq_one_letter_code
_entity_poly.pdbx_strand_id
1 'polypeptide(L)'
;METKCLICSKEIKIKDAMELNEKYFCSSTCLSKYREEIGERQFDKESLATFEKKKSSGWIPERALKYIHMCQSCNKKLRETCKSLEAVSGASRFKIAKTETMEWCCHARFNLSSALADGTVPIETAQKVQKLAEDIAKDPSLADKIVRPDSLKKKLQKPDGLHGITTVLYDLAFAELAVNTEYKKLEENPPAVEGENMFHYAACLECDPVFGAECEEQAVEKEVNECVDKVQAMTNSLWCQHALHSMSALLLNKNVDDERMKGLINLAEKVAEEKGHPGVTTSDMFIALGRAAT
;
A
#
# COMPACT_ATOMS: atom_id res chain seq x y z
N MET A 1 20.61 7.34 -22.00
CA MET A 1 20.96 5.99 -22.47
C MET A 1 19.65 5.26 -22.74
N GLU A 2 19.54 4.63 -23.90
CA GLU A 2 18.36 3.88 -24.35
C GLU A 2 18.61 2.38 -24.19
N THR A 3 17.55 1.62 -23.97
CA THR A 3 17.56 0.15 -23.83
C THR A 3 16.32 -0.43 -24.50
N LYS A 4 16.17 -1.76 -24.49
CA LYS A 4 14.98 -2.44 -25.01
C LYS A 4 14.27 -3.19 -23.90
N CYS A 5 12.95 -3.19 -23.95
CA CYS A 5 12.12 -4.05 -23.11
C CYS A 5 12.48 -5.52 -23.35
N LEU A 6 12.75 -6.28 -22.29
CA LEU A 6 13.07 -7.70 -22.40
C LEU A 6 11.96 -8.50 -23.09
N ILE A 7 10.70 -8.15 -22.86
CA ILE A 7 9.54 -8.93 -23.29
C ILE A 7 9.03 -8.51 -24.67
N CYS A 8 8.92 -7.21 -24.94
CA CYS A 8 8.31 -6.72 -26.18
C CYS A 8 9.29 -6.05 -27.14
N SER A 9 10.58 -5.98 -26.79
CA SER A 9 11.64 -5.33 -27.58
C SER A 9 11.43 -3.84 -27.90
N LYS A 10 10.40 -3.19 -27.34
CA LYS A 10 10.17 -1.74 -27.46
C LYS A 10 11.36 -0.97 -26.89
N GLU A 11 11.79 0.08 -27.58
CA GLU A 11 12.82 0.99 -27.08
C GLU A 11 12.30 1.80 -25.89
N ILE A 12 13.15 1.92 -24.86
CA ILE A 12 12.85 2.60 -23.60
C ILE A 12 14.03 3.48 -23.22
N LYS A 13 13.74 4.66 -22.69
CA LYS A 13 14.73 5.45 -21.96
C LYS A 13 14.94 4.79 -20.61
N ILE A 14 16.19 4.54 -20.23
CA ILE A 14 16.50 3.81 -18.98
C ILE A 14 15.91 4.48 -17.74
N LYS A 15 15.86 5.82 -17.71
CA LYS A 15 15.25 6.58 -16.61
C LYS A 15 13.74 6.31 -16.43
N ASP A 16 13.06 5.83 -17.46
CA ASP A 16 11.63 5.55 -17.49
C ASP A 16 11.35 4.03 -17.45
N ALA A 17 12.40 3.20 -17.27
CA ALA A 17 12.31 1.75 -17.35
C ALA A 17 12.24 1.13 -15.95
N MET A 18 11.38 0.13 -15.78
CA MET A 18 11.42 -0.74 -14.60
C MET A 18 12.63 -1.66 -14.73
N GLU A 19 13.46 -1.77 -13.68
CA GLU A 19 14.66 -2.60 -13.67
C GLU A 19 14.48 -3.78 -12.69
N LEU A 20 14.74 -5.00 -13.15
CA LEU A 20 14.82 -6.20 -12.32
C LEU A 20 16.10 -6.96 -12.68
N ASN A 21 17.07 -6.95 -11.79
CA ASN A 21 18.34 -7.67 -11.90
C ASN A 21 19.01 -7.43 -13.27
N GLU A 22 19.22 -6.14 -13.59
CA GLU A 22 19.80 -5.63 -14.85
C GLU A 22 18.98 -5.88 -16.11
N LYS A 23 17.73 -6.34 -15.97
CA LYS A 23 16.76 -6.46 -17.06
C LYS A 23 15.78 -5.30 -17.01
N TYR A 24 15.36 -4.83 -18.18
CA TYR A 24 14.53 -3.63 -18.32
C TYR A 24 13.16 -3.95 -18.91
N PHE A 25 12.12 -3.36 -18.33
CA PHE A 25 10.72 -3.56 -18.73
C PHE A 25 10.06 -2.21 -18.99
N CYS A 26 9.26 -2.14 -20.05
CA CYS A 26 8.58 -0.90 -20.43
C CYS A 26 7.27 -0.67 -19.68
N SER A 27 6.79 -1.66 -18.95
CA SER A 27 5.52 -1.58 -18.22
C SER A 27 5.34 -2.74 -17.24
N SER A 28 4.39 -2.59 -16.33
CA SER A 28 4.06 -3.62 -15.32
C SER A 28 3.56 -4.90 -15.99
N THR A 29 2.83 -4.80 -17.11
CA THR A 29 2.41 -5.95 -17.93
C THR A 29 3.60 -6.78 -18.43
N CYS A 30 4.67 -6.13 -18.90
CA CYS A 30 5.85 -6.85 -19.37
C CYS A 30 6.57 -7.54 -18.19
N LEU A 31 6.69 -6.86 -17.06
CA LEU A 31 7.25 -7.46 -15.85
C LEU A 31 6.45 -8.69 -15.38
N SER A 32 5.11 -8.65 -15.47
CA SER A 32 4.21 -9.76 -15.19
C SER A 32 4.44 -10.98 -16.08
N LYS A 33 4.50 -10.76 -17.39
CA LYS A 33 4.78 -11.84 -18.35
C LYS A 33 6.11 -12.51 -18.07
N TYR A 34 7.14 -11.71 -17.78
CA TYR A 34 8.44 -12.23 -17.42
C TYR A 34 8.38 -13.11 -16.17
N ARG A 35 7.66 -12.68 -15.12
CA ARG A 35 7.45 -13.52 -13.92
C ARG A 35 6.79 -14.85 -14.24
N GLU A 36 5.77 -14.86 -15.08
CA GLU A 36 5.10 -16.08 -15.52
C GLU A 36 6.07 -17.03 -16.25
N GLU A 37 6.97 -16.48 -17.07
CA GLU A 37 8.00 -17.25 -17.77
C GLU A 37 9.06 -17.86 -16.84
N ILE A 38 9.55 -17.09 -15.86
CA ILE A 38 10.65 -17.55 -14.98
C ILE A 38 10.17 -18.27 -13.70
N GLY A 39 8.89 -18.13 -13.38
CA GLY A 39 8.29 -18.62 -12.15
C GLY A 39 8.55 -17.73 -10.92
N GLU A 40 7.60 -17.78 -9.98
CA GLU A 40 7.56 -16.91 -8.80
C GLU A 40 8.84 -16.96 -7.95
N ARG A 41 9.37 -18.16 -7.67
CA ARG A 41 10.57 -18.31 -6.84
C ARG A 41 11.78 -17.60 -7.44
N GLN A 42 11.95 -17.67 -8.76
CA GLN A 42 13.06 -17.00 -9.44
C GLN A 42 12.82 -15.49 -9.47
N PHE A 43 11.59 -15.05 -9.71
CA PHE A 43 11.24 -13.63 -9.68
C PHE A 43 11.47 -13.00 -8.31
N ASP A 44 11.12 -13.67 -7.21
CA ASP A 44 11.37 -13.21 -5.84
C ASP A 44 12.87 -13.08 -5.57
N LYS A 45 13.66 -14.05 -6.03
CA LYS A 45 15.13 -14.01 -5.92
C LYS A 45 15.72 -12.82 -6.70
N GLU A 46 15.25 -12.58 -7.92
CA GLU A 46 15.68 -11.44 -8.73
C GLU A 46 15.25 -10.10 -8.12
N SER A 47 14.06 -10.04 -7.51
CA SER A 47 13.55 -8.85 -6.84
C SER A 47 14.41 -8.51 -5.63
N LEU A 48 14.67 -9.48 -4.75
CA LEU A 48 15.57 -9.31 -3.61
C LEU A 48 16.97 -8.88 -4.04
N ALA A 49 17.54 -9.52 -5.06
CA ALA A 49 18.85 -9.15 -5.57
C ALA A 49 18.88 -7.70 -6.10
N THR A 50 17.82 -7.26 -6.76
CA THR A 50 17.67 -5.89 -7.23
C THR A 50 17.61 -4.92 -6.07
N PHE A 51 16.76 -5.20 -5.09
CA PHE A 51 16.60 -4.35 -3.91
C PHE A 51 17.88 -4.23 -3.10
N GLU A 52 18.59 -5.34 -2.85
CA GLU A 52 19.89 -5.32 -2.16
C GLU A 52 20.95 -4.52 -2.94
N LYS A 53 21.04 -4.72 -4.26
CA LYS A 53 21.98 -3.95 -5.12
C LYS A 53 21.68 -2.45 -5.10
N LYS A 54 20.40 -2.09 -5.03
CA LYS A 54 19.95 -0.69 -5.11
C LYS A 54 19.79 -0.04 -3.74
N LYS A 55 19.91 -0.81 -2.66
CA LYS A 55 19.92 -0.31 -1.28
C LYS A 55 20.96 0.79 -1.08
N SER A 56 22.19 0.59 -1.58
CA SER A 56 23.28 1.57 -1.47
C SER A 56 23.08 2.82 -2.32
N SER A 57 22.15 2.80 -3.28
CA SER A 57 21.86 3.96 -4.14
C SER A 57 20.76 4.88 -3.59
N GLY A 58 20.08 4.46 -2.52
CA GLY A 58 18.92 5.19 -1.98
C GLY A 58 17.64 5.09 -2.82
N TRP A 59 17.68 4.40 -3.98
CA TRP A 59 16.50 4.20 -4.83
C TRP A 59 15.42 3.38 -4.10
N ILE A 60 15.81 2.28 -3.48
CA ILE A 60 14.86 1.37 -2.84
C ILE A 60 14.89 1.63 -1.33
N PRO A 61 13.75 2.05 -0.73
CA PRO A 61 13.61 2.22 0.71
C PRO A 61 14.00 0.94 1.45
N GLU A 62 14.69 1.03 2.59
CA GLU A 62 14.91 -0.12 3.48
C GLU A 62 13.56 -0.73 3.89
N ARG A 63 12.54 0.12 4.01
CA ARG A 63 11.16 -0.28 4.23
C ARG A 63 10.62 -1.26 3.18
N ALA A 64 10.99 -1.13 1.90
CA ALA A 64 10.53 -2.02 0.85
C ALA A 64 11.02 -3.46 1.08
N LEU A 65 12.30 -3.62 1.46
CA LEU A 65 12.88 -4.91 1.85
C LEU A 65 12.14 -5.54 3.04
N LYS A 66 11.83 -4.72 4.06
CA LYS A 66 11.08 -5.17 5.23
C LYS A 66 9.70 -5.72 4.84
N TYR A 67 8.97 -5.03 3.98
CA TYR A 67 7.64 -5.45 3.52
C TYR A 67 7.70 -6.77 2.73
N ILE A 68 8.69 -6.97 1.87
CA ILE A 68 8.86 -8.25 1.17
C ILE A 68 9.11 -9.39 2.16
N HIS A 69 9.95 -9.16 3.17
CA HIS A 69 10.17 -10.16 4.22
C HIS A 69 8.90 -10.47 5.02
N MET A 70 8.03 -9.47 5.27
CA MET A 70 6.71 -9.69 5.88
C MET A 70 5.82 -10.62 5.05
N CYS A 71 5.90 -10.54 3.71
CA CYS A 71 5.19 -11.48 2.83
C CYS A 71 5.74 -12.91 2.98
N GLN A 72 7.07 -13.05 3.02
CA GLN A 72 7.75 -14.35 3.07
C GLN A 72 7.51 -15.10 4.37
N SER A 73 7.43 -14.39 5.50
CA SER A 73 7.16 -14.93 6.84
C SER A 73 5.67 -15.19 7.11
N CYS A 74 4.77 -14.71 6.24
CA CYS A 74 3.33 -14.83 6.42
C CYS A 74 2.85 -16.29 6.34
N ASN A 75 1.72 -16.57 7.00
CA ASN A 75 1.03 -17.86 6.89
C ASN A 75 0.77 -18.20 5.41
N LYS A 76 1.06 -19.44 5.02
CA LYS A 76 0.98 -19.89 3.62
C LYS A 76 -0.40 -19.67 3.01
N LYS A 77 -1.49 -20.07 3.69
CA LYS A 77 -2.84 -19.95 3.16
C LYS A 77 -3.22 -18.49 2.96
N LEU A 78 -2.89 -17.65 3.94
CA LEU A 78 -3.17 -16.22 3.87
C LEU A 78 -2.39 -15.54 2.74
N ARG A 79 -1.13 -15.93 2.55
CA ARG A 79 -0.30 -15.45 1.43
C ARG A 79 -0.89 -15.87 0.09
N GLU A 80 -1.34 -17.11 -0.05
CA GLU A 80 -2.02 -17.59 -1.27
C GLU A 80 -3.31 -16.83 -1.55
N THR A 81 -4.12 -16.56 -0.51
CA THR A 81 -5.32 -15.71 -0.64
C THR A 81 -4.95 -14.29 -1.06
N CYS A 82 -3.99 -13.62 -0.39
CA CYS A 82 -3.52 -12.29 -0.79
C CYS A 82 -3.09 -12.25 -2.27
N LYS A 83 -2.31 -13.23 -2.72
CA LYS A 83 -1.84 -13.32 -4.12
C LYS A 83 -2.99 -13.47 -5.10
N SER A 84 -4.01 -14.25 -4.76
CA SER A 84 -5.18 -14.43 -5.61
C SER A 84 -6.00 -13.15 -5.79
N LEU A 85 -5.88 -12.20 -4.87
CA LEU A 85 -6.61 -10.93 -4.89
C LEU A 85 -5.84 -9.79 -5.57
N GLU A 86 -4.53 -9.92 -5.83
CA GLU A 86 -3.68 -8.80 -6.29
C GLU A 86 -4.24 -8.08 -7.53
N ALA A 87 -4.74 -8.84 -8.50
CA ALA A 87 -5.27 -8.30 -9.75
C ALA A 87 -6.50 -7.41 -9.51
N VAL A 88 -7.46 -7.88 -8.72
CA VAL A 88 -8.68 -7.12 -8.42
C VAL A 88 -8.40 -5.96 -7.46
N SER A 89 -7.52 -6.15 -6.48
CA SER A 89 -7.06 -5.10 -5.57
C SER A 89 -6.40 -3.95 -6.31
N GLY A 90 -5.64 -4.23 -7.37
CA GLY A 90 -4.97 -3.22 -8.20
C GLY A 90 -5.79 -2.67 -9.37
N ALA A 91 -7.03 -3.14 -9.60
CA ALA A 91 -7.80 -2.86 -10.81
C ALA A 91 -8.21 -1.39 -10.97
N SER A 92 -8.40 -0.68 -9.87
CA SER A 92 -8.85 0.72 -9.88
C SER A 92 -7.72 1.74 -9.77
N ARG A 93 -6.45 1.31 -9.64
CA ARG A 93 -5.32 2.22 -9.37
C ARG A 93 -5.14 3.31 -10.42
N PHE A 94 -5.32 3.02 -11.71
CA PHE A 94 -5.22 4.02 -12.77
C PHE A 94 -6.41 4.96 -12.83
N LYS A 95 -7.58 4.54 -12.33
CA LYS A 95 -8.75 5.43 -12.20
C LYS A 95 -8.53 6.43 -11.08
N ILE A 96 -8.00 5.97 -9.94
CA ILE A 96 -7.61 6.81 -8.80
C ILE A 96 -6.48 7.79 -9.21
N ALA A 97 -5.47 7.32 -9.94
CA ALA A 97 -4.33 8.15 -10.34
C ALA A 97 -4.71 9.42 -11.11
N LYS A 98 -5.85 9.42 -11.82
CA LYS A 98 -6.32 10.58 -12.60
C LYS A 98 -6.72 11.77 -11.74
N THR A 99 -6.99 11.55 -10.46
CA THR A 99 -7.40 12.61 -9.53
C THR A 99 -6.28 13.06 -8.60
N GLU A 100 -5.08 12.49 -8.71
CA GLU A 100 -3.92 12.84 -7.88
C GLU A 100 -3.42 14.25 -8.22
N THR A 101 -3.15 15.07 -7.21
CA THR A 101 -2.57 16.42 -7.38
C THR A 101 -1.15 16.54 -6.86
N MET A 102 -0.58 15.42 -6.40
CA MET A 102 0.80 15.26 -5.93
C MET A 102 1.34 13.90 -6.41
N GLU A 103 2.64 13.66 -6.22
CA GLU A 103 3.22 12.33 -6.44
C GLU A 103 2.65 11.34 -5.41
N TRP A 104 2.28 10.13 -5.84
CA TRP A 104 1.77 9.08 -4.95
C TRP A 104 2.64 7.83 -5.00
N CYS A 105 2.93 7.29 -3.83
CA CYS A 105 3.58 6.00 -3.69
C CYS A 105 2.79 4.91 -4.40
N CYS A 106 3.52 4.10 -5.16
CA CYS A 106 3.04 2.90 -5.83
C CYS A 106 2.21 2.00 -4.86
N HIS A 107 2.67 1.82 -3.60
CA HIS A 107 1.93 1.08 -2.57
C HIS A 107 0.70 1.82 -2.03
N ALA A 108 0.80 3.13 -1.82
CA ALA A 108 -0.33 3.93 -1.34
C ALA A 108 -1.50 3.87 -2.32
N ARG A 109 -1.20 4.01 -3.61
CA ARG A 109 -2.18 3.89 -4.70
C ARG A 109 -2.78 2.50 -4.79
N PHE A 110 -1.97 1.45 -4.67
CA PHE A 110 -2.45 0.06 -4.65
C PHE A 110 -3.38 -0.21 -3.46
N ASN A 111 -3.01 0.26 -2.26
CA ASN A 111 -3.80 0.09 -1.04
C ASN A 111 -5.14 0.84 -1.12
N LEU A 112 -5.12 2.06 -1.66
CA LEU A 112 -6.36 2.82 -1.91
C LEU A 112 -7.24 2.14 -2.96
N SER A 113 -6.65 1.57 -4.01
CA SER A 113 -7.37 0.73 -4.99
C SER A 113 -7.96 -0.52 -4.34
N SER A 114 -7.26 -1.11 -3.36
CA SER A 114 -7.71 -2.32 -2.66
C SER A 114 -8.99 -2.09 -1.88
N ALA A 115 -9.24 -0.87 -1.38
CA ALA A 115 -10.50 -0.52 -0.74
C ALA A 115 -11.71 -0.65 -1.68
N LEU A 116 -11.51 -0.55 -3.00
CA LEU A 116 -12.54 -0.65 -4.02
C LEU A 116 -12.69 -2.09 -4.58
N ALA A 117 -11.91 -3.05 -4.10
CA ALA A 117 -11.69 -4.33 -4.77
C ALA A 117 -12.93 -5.24 -4.83
N ASP A 118 -13.91 -5.07 -3.94
CA ASP A 118 -15.15 -5.83 -3.98
C ASP A 118 -16.36 -5.02 -4.47
N GLY A 119 -16.13 -3.76 -4.88
CA GLY A 119 -17.16 -2.85 -5.37
C GLY A 119 -18.12 -2.32 -4.31
N THR A 120 -17.91 -2.62 -3.02
CA THR A 120 -18.81 -2.16 -1.95
C THR A 120 -18.48 -0.75 -1.47
N VAL A 121 -17.30 -0.24 -1.82
CA VAL A 121 -16.84 1.12 -1.49
C VAL A 121 -16.95 1.99 -2.76
N PRO A 122 -17.68 3.12 -2.72
CA PRO A 122 -17.76 4.07 -3.83
C PRO A 122 -16.39 4.72 -4.11
N ILE A 123 -16.14 5.06 -5.38
CA ILE A 123 -14.89 5.73 -5.79
C ILE A 123 -14.73 7.11 -5.12
N GLU A 124 -15.84 7.77 -4.83
CA GLU A 124 -15.89 9.05 -4.12
C GLU A 124 -15.29 8.95 -2.71
N THR A 125 -15.44 7.80 -2.05
CA THR A 125 -14.81 7.54 -0.74
C THR A 125 -13.30 7.47 -0.88
N ALA A 126 -12.80 6.73 -1.88
CA ALA A 126 -11.37 6.70 -2.16
C ALA A 126 -10.81 8.09 -2.51
N GLN A 127 -11.54 8.89 -3.27
CA GLN A 127 -11.15 10.27 -3.61
C GLN A 127 -11.13 11.20 -2.39
N LYS A 128 -12.05 11.03 -1.42
CA LYS A 128 -12.02 11.78 -0.16
C LYS A 128 -10.77 11.45 0.66
N VAL A 129 -10.42 10.17 0.78
CA VAL A 129 -9.20 9.72 1.45
C VAL A 129 -7.96 10.27 0.75
N GLN A 130 -7.94 10.18 -0.58
CA GLN A 130 -6.86 10.73 -1.41
C GLN A 130 -6.67 12.22 -1.15
N LYS A 131 -7.76 12.99 -1.24
CA LYS A 131 -7.75 14.43 -1.00
C LYS A 131 -7.26 14.77 0.41
N LEU A 132 -7.73 14.07 1.43
CA LEU A 132 -7.31 14.34 2.79
C LEU A 132 -5.83 14.03 3.01
N ALA A 133 -5.29 12.96 2.42
CA ALA A 133 -3.86 12.66 2.49
C ALA A 133 -3.01 13.78 1.86
N GLU A 134 -3.44 14.31 0.70
CA GLU A 134 -2.81 15.45 0.06
C GLU A 134 -2.94 16.74 0.88
N ASP A 135 -4.09 16.98 1.52
CA ASP A 135 -4.30 18.13 2.40
C ASP A 135 -3.40 18.04 3.65
N ILE A 136 -3.24 16.85 4.27
CA ILE A 136 -2.31 16.62 5.39
C ILE A 136 -0.87 16.93 4.99
N ALA A 137 -0.47 16.56 3.77
CA ALA A 137 0.88 16.82 3.27
C ALA A 137 1.15 18.31 3.03
N LYS A 138 0.13 19.08 2.59
CA LYS A 138 0.26 20.48 2.20
C LYS A 138 0.01 21.49 3.31
N ASP A 139 -0.80 21.13 4.32
CA ASP A 139 -1.22 22.04 5.39
C ASP A 139 -0.59 21.64 6.74
N PRO A 140 0.47 22.35 7.20
CA PRO A 140 1.07 22.13 8.51
C PRO A 140 0.09 22.18 9.67
N SER A 141 -0.96 23.03 9.58
CA SER A 141 -1.95 23.18 10.64
C SER A 141 -2.88 21.96 10.73
N LEU A 142 -3.15 21.32 9.59
CA LEU A 142 -3.91 20.07 9.54
C LEU A 142 -3.05 18.89 10.02
N ALA A 143 -1.79 18.83 9.57
CA ALA A 143 -0.83 17.86 10.07
C ALA A 143 -0.68 17.92 11.60
N ASP A 144 -0.63 19.12 12.19
CA ASP A 144 -0.57 19.29 13.65
C ASP A 144 -1.80 18.76 14.39
N LYS A 145 -2.99 18.81 13.76
CA LYS A 145 -4.24 18.30 14.36
C LYS A 145 -4.34 16.78 14.28
N ILE A 146 -3.86 16.18 13.19
CA ILE A 146 -4.05 14.75 12.89
C ILE A 146 -2.87 13.91 13.34
N VAL A 147 -1.63 14.35 13.08
CA VAL A 147 -0.43 13.52 13.23
C VAL A 147 0.02 13.47 14.70
N ARG A 148 0.12 12.26 15.26
CA ARG A 148 0.58 12.02 16.64
C ARG A 148 2.10 12.15 16.78
N PRO A 149 2.95 11.47 15.96
CA PRO A 149 4.39 11.51 16.17
C PRO A 149 5.01 12.87 15.84
N ASP A 150 5.77 13.43 16.78
CA ASP A 150 6.55 14.67 16.56
C ASP A 150 7.60 14.50 15.46
N SER A 151 8.17 13.31 15.33
CA SER A 151 9.13 12.95 14.28
C SER A 151 8.54 13.15 12.88
N LEU A 152 7.31 12.67 12.66
CA LEU A 152 6.61 12.82 11.37
C LEU A 152 6.21 14.27 11.10
N LYS A 153 5.65 14.97 12.10
CA LYS A 153 5.29 16.39 11.94
C LYS A 153 6.47 17.24 11.51
N LYS A 154 7.64 17.07 12.15
CA LYS A 154 8.87 17.77 11.78
C LYS A 154 9.30 17.49 10.34
N LYS A 155 9.11 16.25 9.85
CA LYS A 155 9.42 15.87 8.46
C LYS A 155 8.48 16.55 7.47
N LEU A 156 7.18 16.61 7.77
CA LEU A 156 6.17 17.27 6.93
C LEU A 156 6.34 18.81 6.88
N GLN A 157 6.90 19.41 7.93
CA GLN A 157 7.08 20.87 8.05
C GLN A 157 8.41 21.39 7.48
N LYS A 158 9.22 20.56 6.81
CA LYS A 158 10.48 21.02 6.19
C LYS A 158 10.18 22.06 5.08
N PRO A 159 11.01 23.11 4.91
CA PRO A 159 10.80 24.15 3.88
C PRO A 159 10.76 23.59 2.45
N ASP A 160 11.62 22.63 2.15
CA ASP A 160 11.62 21.84 0.91
C ASP A 160 10.83 20.53 1.13
N GLY A 161 9.65 20.65 1.75
CA GLY A 161 8.89 19.54 2.33
C GLY A 161 8.69 18.35 1.39
N LEU A 162 8.34 17.20 1.97
CA LEU A 162 8.11 15.97 1.22
C LEU A 162 7.05 16.18 0.12
N HIS A 163 7.36 15.76 -1.11
CA HIS A 163 6.60 16.14 -2.31
C HIS A 163 5.51 15.15 -2.69
N GLY A 164 5.32 14.07 -1.94
CA GLY A 164 4.26 13.12 -2.23
C GLY A 164 3.77 12.26 -1.08
N ILE A 165 2.79 11.43 -1.43
CA ILE A 165 1.96 10.69 -0.49
C ILE A 165 2.47 9.27 -0.32
N THR A 166 2.85 8.93 0.91
CA THR A 166 3.37 7.61 1.27
C THR A 166 2.31 6.77 1.96
N THR A 167 2.68 5.53 2.32
CA THR A 167 1.75 4.65 3.03
C THR A 167 1.27 5.23 4.37
N VAL A 168 2.15 5.96 5.07
CA VAL A 168 1.83 6.57 6.36
C VAL A 168 0.77 7.66 6.23
N LEU A 169 0.93 8.55 5.24
CA LEU A 169 0.01 9.68 5.06
C LEU A 169 -1.38 9.22 4.63
N TYR A 170 -1.47 8.23 3.73
CA TYR A 170 -2.79 7.70 3.37
C TYR A 170 -3.40 6.89 4.53
N ASP A 171 -2.61 6.13 5.30
CA ASP A 171 -3.10 5.41 6.50
C ASP A 171 -3.69 6.40 7.52
N LEU A 172 -3.04 7.56 7.73
CA LEU A 172 -3.55 8.64 8.58
C LEU A 172 -4.86 9.25 8.05
N ALA A 173 -5.00 9.40 6.73
CA ALA A 173 -6.22 9.89 6.11
C ALA A 173 -7.38 8.89 6.25
N PHE A 174 -7.14 7.58 6.07
CA PHE A 174 -8.12 6.55 6.41
C PHE A 174 -8.45 6.58 7.90
N ALA A 175 -7.45 6.68 8.77
CA ALA A 175 -7.63 6.75 10.22
C ALA A 175 -8.54 7.90 10.63
N GLU A 176 -8.49 9.03 9.91
CA GLU A 176 -9.37 10.17 10.17
C GLU A 176 -10.81 9.90 9.70
N LEU A 177 -10.98 9.38 8.49
CA LEU A 177 -12.29 9.23 7.84
C LEU A 177 -13.06 7.96 8.22
N ALA A 178 -12.36 6.88 8.61
CA ALA A 178 -12.94 5.58 8.92
C ALA A 178 -13.61 5.59 10.32
N VAL A 179 -14.72 6.32 10.46
CA VAL A 179 -15.41 6.54 11.74
C VAL A 179 -16.51 5.53 12.01
N ASN A 180 -17.10 4.95 10.96
CA ASN A 180 -18.20 4.00 11.09
C ASN A 180 -17.66 2.57 11.24
N THR A 181 -17.74 2.01 12.44
CA THR A 181 -17.23 0.66 12.73
C THR A 181 -18.31 -0.42 12.70
N GLU A 182 -19.54 -0.06 12.31
CA GLU A 182 -20.64 -1.02 12.23
C GLU A 182 -20.50 -1.93 11.01
N TYR A 183 -20.54 -3.24 11.25
CA TYR A 183 -20.53 -4.22 10.16
C TYR A 183 -21.91 -4.35 9.52
N LYS A 184 -21.92 -4.25 8.19
CA LYS A 184 -23.05 -4.62 7.35
C LYS A 184 -22.54 -5.41 6.15
N LYS A 185 -23.20 -6.55 5.87
CA LYS A 185 -22.99 -7.28 4.62
C LYS A 185 -23.54 -6.46 3.46
N LEU A 186 -22.73 -6.25 2.44
CA LEU A 186 -23.09 -5.48 1.24
C LEU A 186 -23.05 -6.40 0.02
N GLU A 187 -23.77 -6.02 -1.02
CA GLU A 187 -23.72 -6.76 -2.29
C GLU A 187 -22.41 -6.41 -3.01
N GLU A 188 -21.63 -7.44 -3.33
CA GLU A 188 -20.35 -7.27 -4.00
C GLU A 188 -20.56 -7.06 -5.50
N ASN A 189 -19.79 -6.12 -6.07
CA ASN A 189 -19.70 -5.90 -7.50
C ASN A 189 -18.25 -5.56 -7.88
N PRO A 190 -17.33 -6.54 -7.80
CA PRO A 190 -15.90 -6.31 -8.01
C PRO A 190 -15.62 -5.64 -9.37
N PRO A 191 -14.66 -4.69 -9.44
CA PRO A 191 -14.31 -4.05 -10.69
C PRO A 191 -13.72 -5.05 -11.68
N ALA A 192 -13.97 -4.82 -12.98
CA ALA A 192 -13.29 -5.55 -14.03
C ALA A 192 -11.78 -5.33 -13.96
N VAL A 193 -11.01 -6.41 -14.04
CA VAL A 193 -9.56 -6.35 -14.17
C VAL A 193 -9.22 -6.00 -15.61
N GLU A 194 -8.90 -4.73 -15.84
CA GLU A 194 -8.56 -4.19 -17.16
C GLU A 194 -7.11 -3.69 -17.19
N GLY A 195 -6.38 -4.01 -18.25
CA GLY A 195 -5.04 -3.49 -18.48
C GLY A 195 -3.97 -4.19 -17.64
N GLU A 196 -3.01 -3.41 -17.13
CA GLU A 196 -1.83 -3.96 -16.48
C GLU A 196 -2.13 -4.41 -15.05
N ASN A 197 -1.60 -5.56 -14.63
CA ASN A 197 -1.63 -5.97 -13.22
C ASN A 197 -0.38 -5.47 -12.51
N MET A 198 -0.57 -4.78 -11.39
CA MET A 198 0.50 -4.39 -10.47
C MET A 198 0.59 -5.43 -9.37
N PHE A 199 1.81 -5.82 -8.99
CA PHE A 199 2.03 -6.73 -7.88
C PHE A 199 2.41 -5.97 -6.64
N HIS A 200 1.67 -6.20 -5.55
CA HIS A 200 1.85 -5.45 -4.32
C HIS A 200 3.29 -5.52 -3.79
N TYR A 201 3.90 -6.71 -3.74
CA TYR A 201 5.26 -6.89 -3.19
C TYR A 201 6.38 -6.35 -4.10
N ALA A 202 6.09 -6.15 -5.39
CA ALA A 202 7.05 -5.64 -6.38
C ALA A 202 6.78 -4.18 -6.74
N ALA A 203 5.79 -3.54 -6.10
CA ALA A 203 5.37 -2.18 -6.42
C ALA A 203 6.54 -1.18 -6.37
N CYS A 204 7.50 -1.37 -5.45
CA CYS A 204 8.70 -0.52 -5.38
C CYS A 204 9.61 -0.60 -6.62
N LEU A 205 9.55 -1.66 -7.43
CA LEU A 205 10.26 -1.72 -8.72
C LEU A 205 9.65 -0.77 -9.76
N GLU A 206 8.40 -0.34 -9.54
CA GLU A 206 7.69 0.63 -10.37
C GLU A 206 7.82 2.07 -9.86
N CYS A 207 8.47 2.28 -8.70
CA CYS A 207 8.57 3.59 -8.07
C CYS A 207 9.78 4.40 -8.61
N ASP A 208 9.57 5.71 -8.80
CA ASP A 208 10.63 6.65 -9.16
C ASP A 208 11.72 6.73 -8.06
N PRO A 209 13.03 6.79 -8.41
CA PRO A 209 14.09 6.84 -7.42
C PRO A 209 14.13 8.02 -6.48
N VAL A 210 13.77 9.21 -6.96
CA VAL A 210 13.70 10.40 -6.12
C VAL A 210 12.58 10.23 -5.10
N PHE A 211 11.41 9.76 -5.57
CA PHE A 211 10.28 9.52 -4.70
C PHE A 211 10.47 8.33 -3.74
N GLY A 212 11.24 7.32 -4.14
CA GLY A 212 11.67 6.23 -3.27
C GLY A 212 12.41 6.75 -2.03
N ALA A 213 13.38 7.65 -2.21
CA ALA A 213 14.09 8.27 -1.09
C ALA A 213 13.13 9.04 -0.14
N GLU A 214 12.13 9.75 -0.70
CA GLU A 214 11.11 10.44 0.10
C GLU A 214 10.23 9.48 0.91
N CYS A 215 9.93 8.29 0.37
CA CYS A 215 9.20 7.25 1.10
C CYS A 215 9.95 6.80 2.36
N GLU A 216 11.27 6.68 2.29
CA GLU A 216 12.11 6.34 3.44
C GLU A 216 12.16 7.51 4.44
N GLU A 217 12.22 8.76 3.97
CA GLU A 217 12.15 9.91 4.86
C GLU A 217 10.85 9.96 5.66
N GLN A 218 9.71 9.61 5.06
CA GLN A 218 8.41 9.54 5.74
C GLN A 218 8.25 8.29 6.61
N ALA A 219 9.16 7.32 6.52
CA ALA A 219 9.07 6.12 7.32
C ALA A 219 9.13 6.47 8.82
N VAL A 220 8.15 5.96 9.56
CA VAL A 220 8.01 6.05 11.02
C VAL A 220 7.97 4.64 11.59
N GLU A 221 8.86 3.79 11.08
CA GLU A 221 8.90 2.37 11.39
C GLU A 221 9.04 2.10 12.89
N LYS A 222 9.79 2.94 13.60
CA LYS A 222 9.94 2.81 15.05
C LYS A 222 8.58 2.98 15.73
N GLU A 223 7.88 4.08 15.45
CA GLU A 223 6.58 4.42 16.04
C GLU A 223 5.49 3.42 15.63
N VAL A 224 5.51 2.92 14.38
CA VAL A 224 4.59 1.87 13.96
C VAL A 224 4.87 0.56 14.71
N ASN A 225 6.14 0.14 14.83
CA ASN A 225 6.49 -1.11 15.52
C ASN A 225 6.11 -1.06 17.01
N GLU A 226 6.20 0.10 17.66
CA GLU A 226 5.72 0.30 19.04
C GLU A 226 4.20 0.09 19.18
N CYS A 227 3.44 0.20 18.08
CA CYS A 227 1.99 -0.02 18.04
C CYS A 227 1.60 -1.45 17.65
N VAL A 228 2.51 -2.22 17.01
CA VAL A 228 2.19 -3.55 16.45
C VAL A 228 1.70 -4.53 17.52
N ASP A 229 2.42 -4.65 18.64
CA ASP A 229 2.03 -5.58 19.71
C ASP A 229 0.66 -5.21 20.31
N LYS A 230 0.38 -3.91 20.41
CA LYS A 230 -0.90 -3.40 20.90
C LYS A 230 -2.04 -3.78 19.96
N VAL A 231 -1.89 -3.55 18.66
CA VAL A 231 -2.92 -3.90 17.66
C VAL A 231 -3.07 -5.42 17.57
N GLN A 232 -1.98 -6.18 17.58
CA GLN A 232 -2.00 -7.64 17.54
C GLN A 232 -2.81 -8.22 18.72
N ALA A 233 -2.67 -7.65 19.91
CA ALA A 233 -3.43 -8.05 21.10
C ALA A 233 -4.94 -7.74 21.02
N MET A 234 -5.38 -6.91 20.05
CA MET A 234 -6.80 -6.61 19.81
C MET A 234 -7.45 -7.52 18.76
N THR A 235 -6.65 -8.32 18.03
CA THR A 235 -7.14 -9.23 16.98
C THR A 235 -7.65 -10.55 17.56
N ASN A 236 -8.64 -11.18 16.90
CA ASN A 236 -9.19 -12.48 17.28
C ASN A 236 -8.95 -13.58 16.24
N SER A 237 -8.42 -13.21 15.07
CA SER A 237 -8.18 -14.09 13.94
C SER A 237 -6.74 -14.01 13.45
N LEU A 238 -6.44 -14.75 12.38
CA LEU A 238 -5.15 -14.64 11.70
C LEU A 238 -5.09 -13.35 10.89
N TRP A 239 -4.00 -12.60 10.98
CA TRP A 239 -3.77 -11.38 10.20
C TRP A 239 -2.49 -11.48 9.38
N CYS A 240 -2.49 -10.90 8.18
CA CYS A 240 -1.26 -10.78 7.42
C CYS A 240 -0.42 -9.66 8.03
N GLN A 241 0.91 -9.82 8.03
CA GLN A 241 1.80 -8.85 8.68
C GLN A 241 1.66 -7.44 8.07
N HIS A 242 1.40 -7.33 6.76
CA HIS A 242 1.12 -6.05 6.11
C HIS A 242 -0.15 -5.37 6.65
N ALA A 243 -1.24 -6.11 6.77
CA ALA A 243 -2.49 -5.56 7.28
C ALA A 243 -2.35 -5.13 8.74
N LEU A 244 -1.66 -5.93 9.55
CA LEU A 244 -1.38 -5.58 10.94
C LEU A 244 -0.51 -4.31 11.05
N HIS A 245 0.50 -4.18 10.20
CA HIS A 245 1.39 -3.02 10.19
C HIS A 245 0.65 -1.75 9.75
N SER A 246 -0.18 -1.83 8.70
CA SER A 246 -1.06 -0.73 8.29
C SER A 246 -2.05 -0.36 9.40
N MET A 247 -2.74 -1.32 10.01
CA MET A 247 -3.61 -1.08 11.18
C MET A 247 -2.87 -0.41 12.33
N SER A 248 -1.60 -0.75 12.55
CA SER A 248 -0.77 -0.10 13.57
C SER A 248 -0.43 1.35 13.20
N ALA A 249 -0.27 1.65 11.93
CA ALA A 249 -0.05 3.03 11.45
C ALA A 249 -1.26 3.94 11.67
N LEU A 250 -2.49 3.41 11.73
CA LEU A 250 -3.69 4.19 12.06
C LEU A 250 -3.61 4.80 13.48
N LEU A 251 -2.93 4.14 14.43
CA LEU A 251 -2.70 4.69 15.78
C LEU A 251 -1.72 5.88 15.79
N LEU A 252 -1.09 6.21 14.66
CA LEU A 252 -0.32 7.44 14.53
C LEU A 252 -1.23 8.66 14.30
N ASN A 253 -2.54 8.47 14.12
CA ASN A 253 -3.52 9.55 14.12
C ASN A 253 -3.94 9.87 15.58
N LYS A 254 -3.91 11.15 15.96
CA LYS A 254 -4.33 11.65 17.29
C LYS A 254 -5.79 11.37 17.63
N ASN A 255 -6.64 11.27 16.62
CA ASN A 255 -8.09 11.13 16.73
C ASN A 255 -8.55 9.65 16.71
N VAL A 256 -7.60 8.70 16.72
CA VAL A 256 -7.91 7.26 16.84
C VAL A 256 -7.57 6.78 18.24
N ASP A 257 -8.61 6.35 18.95
CA ASP A 257 -8.52 5.68 20.24
C ASP A 257 -8.64 4.14 20.10
N ASP A 258 -8.52 3.46 21.24
CA ASP A 258 -8.53 2.00 21.29
C ASP A 258 -9.90 1.41 20.98
N GLU A 259 -11.00 2.13 21.25
CA GLU A 259 -12.35 1.65 20.96
C GLU A 259 -12.61 1.66 19.45
N ARG A 260 -12.29 2.78 18.79
CA ARG A 260 -12.35 2.89 17.33
C ARG A 260 -11.44 1.88 16.66
N MET A 261 -10.21 1.69 17.16
CA MET A 261 -9.29 0.69 16.63
C MET A 261 -9.85 -0.73 16.70
N LYS A 262 -10.42 -1.12 17.86
CA LYS A 262 -11.09 -2.43 18.01
C LYS A 262 -12.27 -2.59 17.06
N GLY A 263 -13.07 -1.53 16.89
CA GLY A 263 -14.18 -1.53 15.93
C GLY A 263 -13.72 -1.78 14.50
N LEU A 264 -12.66 -1.10 14.05
CA LEU A 264 -12.07 -1.29 12.72
C LEU A 264 -11.46 -2.68 12.52
N ILE A 265 -10.79 -3.22 13.55
CA ILE A 265 -10.27 -4.59 13.55
C ILE A 265 -11.42 -5.59 13.38
N ASN A 266 -12.46 -5.49 14.20
CA ASN A 266 -13.62 -6.38 14.10
C ASN A 266 -14.30 -6.28 12.73
N LEU A 267 -14.40 -5.07 12.16
CA LEU A 267 -14.95 -4.87 10.82
C LEU A 267 -14.13 -5.62 9.76
N ALA A 268 -12.80 -5.53 9.80
CA ALA A 268 -11.92 -6.25 8.88
C ALA A 268 -12.00 -7.78 9.04
N GLU A 269 -12.10 -8.27 10.28
CA GLU A 269 -12.31 -9.71 10.56
C GLU A 269 -13.64 -10.20 9.99
N LYS A 270 -14.70 -9.39 10.09
CA LYS A 270 -16.01 -9.70 9.52
C LYS A 270 -16.01 -9.69 7.99
N VAL A 271 -15.27 -8.77 7.36
CA VAL A 271 -15.09 -8.77 5.89
C VAL A 271 -14.34 -10.03 5.44
N ALA A 272 -13.29 -10.44 6.16
CA ALA A 272 -12.57 -11.68 5.84
C ALA A 272 -13.45 -12.93 6.02
N GLU A 273 -14.26 -12.97 7.09
CA GLU A 273 -15.24 -14.04 7.35
C GLU A 273 -16.31 -14.11 6.24
N GLU A 274 -16.84 -12.95 5.84
CA GLU A 274 -17.82 -12.82 4.76
C GLU A 274 -17.33 -13.47 3.46
N LYS A 275 -16.03 -13.30 3.15
CA LYS A 275 -15.37 -13.83 1.96
C LYS A 275 -14.83 -15.25 2.11
N GLY A 276 -14.97 -15.85 3.30
CA GLY A 276 -14.44 -17.19 3.60
C GLY A 276 -12.91 -17.26 3.58
N HIS A 277 -12.22 -16.15 3.84
CA HIS A 277 -10.77 -16.09 3.88
C HIS A 277 -10.21 -16.75 5.17
N PRO A 278 -8.99 -17.31 5.15
CA PRO A 278 -8.38 -17.96 6.31
C PRO A 278 -7.97 -16.99 7.43
N GLY A 279 -8.11 -15.68 7.19
CA GLY A 279 -7.72 -14.58 8.05
C GLY A 279 -7.80 -13.26 7.28
N VAL A 280 -7.45 -12.15 7.92
CA VAL A 280 -7.51 -10.82 7.32
C VAL A 280 -6.32 -10.59 6.38
N THR A 281 -6.62 -10.41 5.10
CA THR A 281 -5.66 -9.97 4.09
C THR A 281 -5.56 -8.44 4.04
N THR A 282 -4.57 -7.93 3.30
CA THR A 282 -4.47 -6.49 3.02
C THR A 282 -5.72 -5.95 2.32
N SER A 283 -6.30 -6.72 1.39
CA SER A 283 -7.51 -6.30 0.69
C SER A 283 -8.72 -6.23 1.62
N ASP A 284 -8.91 -7.23 2.49
CA ASP A 284 -10.03 -7.25 3.44
C ASP A 284 -9.99 -6.05 4.39
N MET A 285 -8.80 -5.72 4.89
CA MET A 285 -8.58 -4.58 5.77
C MET A 285 -8.84 -3.26 5.05
N PHE A 286 -8.37 -3.04 3.82
CA PHE A 286 -8.69 -1.80 3.10
C PHE A 286 -10.14 -1.69 2.66
N ILE A 287 -10.80 -2.81 2.31
CA ILE A 287 -12.26 -2.82 2.09
C ILE A 287 -12.98 -2.36 3.35
N ALA A 288 -12.60 -2.91 4.52
CA ALA A 288 -13.18 -2.51 5.81
C ALA A 288 -12.96 -1.03 6.11
N LEU A 289 -11.74 -0.52 5.92
CA LEU A 289 -11.45 0.92 6.10
C LEU A 289 -12.24 1.79 5.12
N GLY A 290 -12.41 1.35 3.87
CA GLY A 290 -13.22 2.02 2.88
C GLY A 290 -14.70 2.06 3.28
N ARG A 291 -15.28 0.92 3.70
CA ARG A 291 -16.66 0.83 4.22
C ARG A 291 -16.85 1.69 5.48
N ALA A 292 -15.84 1.81 6.32
CA ALA A 292 -15.89 2.67 7.51
C ALA A 292 -15.84 4.17 7.19
N ALA A 293 -15.37 4.53 6.00
CA ALA A 293 -15.20 5.91 5.53
C ALA A 293 -16.31 6.39 4.57
N THR A 294 -17.30 5.54 4.26
CA THR A 294 -18.51 5.92 3.50
C THR A 294 -19.48 6.71 4.35
#